data_AF-A0A385NCX5-F1
#
_entry.id   AF-A0A385NCX5-F1
#
_cell.length_a   1.000
_cell.length_b   1.000
_cell.length_c   1.000
_cell.angle_alpha   90.00
_cell.angle_beta   90.00
_cell.angle_gamma   90.00
#
_symmetry.space_group_name_H-M   'P 1'
#
loop_
_entity.id
_entity.type
_entity.pdbx_description
1 polymer ?
#
loop_
_entity_poly.entity_id
_entity_poly.type
_entity_poly.pdbx_seq_one_letter_code
_entity_poly.pdbx_strand_id
1 'polypeptide(L)'
;MKKLLQNLVLPFALFSSGILLIGCEQATEPNQQDTQTESTEQSQSTITQSPDKAELKSGNMLYIVRDVADMQLKAGEYVTQLQETQSDLQAAVEQHDQQQLQHAATALQQQLTGFNSALNGLNLKTQEINDIREKLLSANQQVLASPFLNGQVDFSQVDFKKMQQQMGTIQSEMLKLASMMIPQQAENDSSNADQS
;
A
#
# COMPACT_ATOMS: atom_id res chain seq x y z
N MET A 1 53.91 -19.74 13.08
CA MET A 1 54.20 -19.42 14.49
C MET A 1 52.89 -18.98 15.17
N LYS A 2 52.62 -19.54 16.36
CA LYS A 2 51.79 -19.08 17.51
C LYS A 2 50.67 -18.04 17.23
N LYS A 3 49.38 -18.40 17.32
CA LYS A 3 48.47 -18.46 18.50
C LYS A 3 47.92 -17.08 18.94
N LEU A 4 46.70 -17.11 19.51
CA LEU A 4 46.00 -16.14 20.40
C LEU A 4 44.83 -15.41 19.69
N LEU A 5 43.53 -15.52 20.03
CA LEU A 5 42.79 -16.13 21.14
C LEU A 5 41.42 -16.65 20.65
N GLN A 6 41.08 -17.86 21.08
CA GLN A 6 39.70 -18.33 21.30
C GLN A 6 39.21 -17.78 22.66
N ASN A 7 37.89 -17.86 22.88
CA ASN A 7 37.12 -17.64 24.12
C ASN A 7 36.72 -16.19 24.48
N LEU A 8 35.44 -15.88 24.24
CA LEU A 8 34.63 -15.27 25.30
C LEU A 8 33.25 -15.95 25.35
N VAL A 9 33.08 -16.74 26.41
CA VAL A 9 31.84 -17.39 26.84
C VAL A 9 31.10 -16.38 27.75
N LEU A 10 29.81 -16.12 27.45
CA LEU A 10 28.59 -15.78 28.27
C LEU A 10 28.76 -15.23 29.73
N PRO A 11 27.74 -14.64 30.44
CA PRO A 11 26.26 -14.70 30.29
C PRO A 11 25.47 -13.40 30.69
N PHE A 12 24.13 -13.50 30.82
CA PHE A 12 23.14 -12.56 31.41
C PHE A 12 22.67 -11.41 30.49
N ALA A 13 21.38 -11.09 30.34
CA ALA A 13 20.28 -11.22 31.28
C ALA A 13 18.93 -11.45 30.57
N LEU A 14 18.14 -12.32 31.19
CA LEU A 14 16.70 -12.33 31.14
C LEU A 14 16.16 -10.93 31.46
N PHE A 15 15.32 -10.36 30.60
CA PHE A 15 14.36 -9.35 31.04
C PHE A 15 12.95 -9.80 30.65
N SER A 16 12.42 -10.67 31.50
CA SER A 16 10.99 -10.87 31.65
C SER A 16 10.40 -9.60 32.27
N SER A 17 9.43 -8.99 31.61
CA SER A 17 8.33 -8.28 32.28
C SER A 17 7.21 -8.10 31.26
N GLY A 18 6.17 -8.92 31.44
CA GLY A 18 4.88 -8.69 30.82
C GLY A 18 4.21 -7.48 31.44
N ILE A 19 3.49 -6.73 30.60
CA ILE A 19 2.43 -5.85 31.04
C ILE A 19 1.23 -6.20 30.16
N LEU A 20 0.35 -7.03 30.73
CA LEU A 20 -1.05 -7.11 30.33
C LEU A 20 -1.71 -5.83 30.86
N LEU A 21 -1.97 -4.85 29.98
CA LEU A 21 -2.93 -3.80 30.29
C LEU A 21 -4.31 -4.25 29.82
N ILE A 22 -5.00 -4.80 30.81
CA ILE A 22 -6.44 -5.01 30.92
C ILE A 22 -7.18 -3.78 30.37
N GLY A 23 -8.15 -4.03 29.51
CA GLY A 23 -9.05 -3.01 28.99
C GLY A 23 -9.84 -2.34 30.10
N CYS A 24 -9.80 -1.01 30.13
CA CYS A 24 -10.80 -0.21 30.81
C CYS A 24 -12.02 -0.09 29.91
N GLU A 25 -12.97 -1.00 30.09
CA GLU A 25 -14.37 -0.75 29.77
C GLU A 25 -14.93 0.23 30.82
N GLN A 26 -15.34 1.41 30.38
CA GLN A 26 -16.28 2.23 31.15
C GLN A 26 -17.36 2.75 30.21
N ALA A 27 -18.36 1.90 30.00
CA ALA A 27 -19.65 2.30 29.50
C ALA A 27 -20.35 3.14 30.57
N THR A 28 -20.59 4.41 30.26
CA THR A 28 -21.54 5.25 31.00
C THR A 28 -22.78 5.40 30.13
N GLU A 29 -23.91 4.95 30.69
CA GLU A 29 -25.26 5.02 30.14
C GLU A 29 -25.75 6.46 29.86
N PRO A 30 -26.77 6.61 29.00
CA PRO A 30 -27.26 7.89 28.51
C PRO A 30 -28.19 8.56 29.53
N ASN A 31 -27.96 9.85 29.81
CA ASN A 31 -28.92 10.67 30.55
C ASN A 31 -30.05 11.11 29.59
N GLN A 32 -31.21 10.47 29.72
CA GLN A 32 -32.47 11.04 29.27
C GLN A 32 -32.99 11.99 30.34
N GLN A 33 -33.28 13.23 29.97
CA GLN A 33 -34.30 14.01 30.68
C GLN A 33 -35.05 14.94 29.73
N ASP A 34 -36.37 14.80 29.83
CA ASP A 34 -37.46 15.44 29.12
C ASP A 34 -37.40 16.97 29.02
N THR A 35 -37.98 17.52 27.94
CA THR A 35 -39.07 18.48 28.08
C THR A 35 -39.93 18.48 26.82
N GLN A 36 -41.15 17.98 26.99
CA GLN A 36 -42.29 18.08 26.10
C GLN A 36 -42.88 19.50 26.19
N THR A 37 -43.12 20.16 25.05
CA THR A 37 -44.09 21.26 24.98
C THR A 37 -44.73 21.25 23.60
N GLU A 38 -45.95 20.70 23.52
CA GLU A 38 -46.87 20.91 22.42
C GLU A 38 -47.54 22.29 22.54
N SER A 39 -47.65 23.01 21.42
CA SER A 39 -48.76 23.93 21.15
C SER A 39 -48.89 24.16 19.64
N THR A 40 -49.91 23.48 19.09
CA THR A 40 -50.89 23.92 18.09
C THR A 40 -50.46 24.77 16.87
N GLU A 41 -50.49 24.07 15.73
CA GLU A 41 -51.25 24.34 14.49
C GLU A 41 -51.03 25.63 13.66
N GLN A 42 -50.95 25.34 12.34
CA GLN A 42 -51.32 26.17 11.19
C GLN A 42 -50.23 27.08 10.59
N SER A 43 -49.54 26.54 9.58
CA SER A 43 -49.74 27.01 8.20
C SER A 43 -49.04 26.09 7.21
N GLN A 44 -49.86 25.51 6.35
CA GLN A 44 -49.50 24.75 5.16
C GLN A 44 -48.76 25.66 4.18
N SER A 45 -47.45 25.47 4.05
CA SER A 45 -46.67 25.94 2.91
C SER A 45 -45.96 24.73 2.34
N THR A 46 -46.39 24.34 1.16
CA THR A 46 -45.83 23.30 0.30
C THR A 46 -44.34 23.56 0.11
N ILE A 47 -43.50 22.87 0.89
CA ILE A 47 -42.10 22.67 0.53
C ILE A 47 -42.01 21.25 -0.01
N THR A 48 -41.92 21.14 -1.33
CA THR A 48 -41.32 19.97 -1.98
C THR A 48 -39.87 19.89 -1.49
N GLN A 49 -39.66 19.30 -0.33
CA GLN A 49 -38.35 18.82 0.08
C GLN A 49 -38.11 17.52 -0.68
N SER A 50 -37.37 17.62 -1.79
CA SER A 50 -36.56 16.49 -2.22
C SER A 50 -35.69 16.05 -1.03
N PRO A 51 -35.74 14.80 -0.58
CA PRO A 51 -34.78 14.30 0.40
C PRO A 51 -33.51 13.88 -0.36
N ASP A 52 -32.94 14.80 -1.14
CA ASP A 52 -31.70 14.56 -1.88
C ASP A 52 -30.66 15.58 -1.41
N LYS A 53 -30.28 15.48 -0.13
CA LYS A 53 -28.98 15.95 0.34
C LYS A 53 -28.69 15.46 1.75
N ALA A 54 -27.55 14.78 1.84
CA ALA A 54 -26.64 14.74 2.99
C ALA A 54 -26.65 13.55 3.96
N GLU A 55 -27.43 12.48 3.75
CA GLU A 55 -27.36 11.33 4.69
C GLU A 55 -26.43 10.18 4.28
N LEU A 56 -25.82 10.17 3.08
CA LEU A 56 -25.01 9.00 2.62
C LEU A 56 -23.66 9.32 1.93
N LYS A 57 -22.99 10.45 2.19
CA LYS A 57 -21.57 10.60 1.81
C LYS A 57 -20.66 9.72 2.70
N SER A 58 -21.08 9.45 3.94
CA SER A 58 -20.37 8.56 4.87
C SER A 58 -20.26 7.13 4.33
N GLY A 59 -21.30 6.62 3.65
CA GLY A 59 -21.30 5.29 3.03
C GLY A 59 -20.21 5.13 1.96
N ASN A 60 -19.92 6.18 1.17
CA ASN A 60 -18.83 6.14 0.20
C ASN A 60 -17.46 6.08 0.88
N MET A 61 -17.26 6.87 1.95
CA MET A 61 -15.99 6.88 2.69
C MET A 61 -15.70 5.55 3.39
N LEU A 62 -16.71 4.90 3.99
CA LEU A 62 -16.55 3.58 4.60
C LEU A 62 -16.11 2.54 3.57
N TYR A 63 -16.68 2.57 2.36
CA TYR A 63 -16.26 1.68 1.29
C TYR A 63 -14.88 2.02 0.74
N ILE A 64 -14.50 3.29 0.65
CA ILE A 64 -13.14 3.69 0.26
C ILE A 64 -12.12 3.13 1.26
N VAL A 65 -12.34 3.34 2.56
CA VAL A 65 -11.43 2.85 3.61
C VAL A 65 -11.35 1.32 3.59
N ARG A 66 -12.49 0.63 3.43
CA ARG A 66 -12.50 -0.84 3.31
C ARG A 66 -11.76 -1.31 2.06
N ASP A 67 -11.96 -0.67 0.92
CA ASP A 67 -11.34 -1.04 -0.35
C ASP A 67 -9.82 -0.80 -0.33
N VAL A 68 -9.40 0.33 0.25
CA VAL A 68 -7.98 0.62 0.52
C VAL A 68 -7.38 -0.41 1.47
N ALA A 69 -8.13 -0.85 2.49
CA ALA A 69 -7.68 -1.90 3.39
C ALA A 69 -7.59 -3.27 2.69
N ASP A 70 -8.57 -3.67 1.87
CA ASP A 70 -8.52 -4.94 1.10
C ASP A 70 -7.32 -4.95 0.14
N MET A 71 -7.08 -3.82 -0.54
CA MET A 71 -5.91 -3.65 -1.41
C MET A 71 -4.61 -3.76 -0.63
N GLN A 72 -4.48 -3.10 0.52
CA GLN A 72 -3.29 -3.22 1.37
C GLN A 72 -3.11 -4.63 1.94
N LEU A 73 -4.18 -5.30 2.38
CA LEU A 73 -4.11 -6.63 2.96
C LEU A 73 -3.70 -7.70 1.95
N LYS A 74 -4.21 -7.63 0.72
CA LYS A 74 -3.93 -8.64 -0.31
C LYS A 74 -2.69 -8.33 -1.15
N ALA A 75 -2.40 -7.05 -1.33
CA ALA A 75 -1.43 -6.59 -2.32
C ALA A 75 -0.28 -5.77 -1.71
N GLY A 76 -0.38 -5.35 -0.44
CA GLY A 76 0.64 -4.53 0.23
C GLY A 76 1.98 -5.24 0.43
N GLU A 77 1.98 -6.53 0.75
CA GLU A 77 3.20 -7.32 0.93
C GLU A 77 4.07 -7.35 -0.34
N TYR A 78 3.45 -7.31 -1.52
CA TYR A 78 4.20 -7.24 -2.77
C TYR A 78 5.01 -5.95 -2.88
N VAL A 79 4.55 -4.83 -2.32
CA VAL A 79 5.33 -3.58 -2.33
C VAL A 79 6.63 -3.74 -1.53
N THR A 80 6.57 -4.40 -0.37
CA THR A 80 7.75 -4.72 0.43
C THR A 80 8.71 -5.63 -0.32
N GLN A 81 8.18 -6.72 -0.91
CA GLN A 81 8.98 -7.68 -1.67
C GLN A 81 9.63 -7.06 -2.92
N LEU A 82 8.93 -6.12 -3.58
CA LEU A 82 9.49 -5.37 -4.70
C LEU A 82 10.65 -4.47 -4.27
N GLN A 83 10.59 -3.88 -3.07
CA GLN A 83 11.69 -3.07 -2.53
C GLN A 83 12.92 -3.93 -2.19
N GLU A 84 12.72 -5.08 -1.56
CA GLU A 84 13.82 -6.02 -1.27
C GLU A 84 14.50 -6.48 -2.57
N THR A 85 13.70 -6.89 -3.54
CA THR A 85 14.21 -7.39 -4.82
C THR A 85 14.87 -6.28 -5.64
N GLN A 86 14.40 -5.03 -5.52
CA GLN A 86 15.07 -3.87 -6.09
C GLN A 86 16.49 -3.69 -5.54
N SER A 87 16.69 -3.89 -4.24
CA SER A 87 18.02 -3.86 -3.61
C SER A 87 18.88 -5.03 -4.09
N ASP A 88 18.34 -6.24 -4.19
CA ASP A 88 19.08 -7.41 -4.67
C ASP A 88 19.53 -7.26 -6.11
N LEU A 89 18.67 -6.70 -6.96
CA LEU A 89 18.98 -6.37 -8.34
C LEU A 89 20.11 -5.34 -8.44
N GLN A 90 20.05 -4.28 -7.63
CA GLN A 90 21.10 -3.27 -7.59
C GLN A 90 22.43 -3.87 -7.15
N ALA A 91 22.43 -4.65 -6.06
CA ALA A 91 23.61 -5.32 -5.54
C ALA A 91 24.24 -6.25 -6.58
N ALA A 92 23.42 -7.04 -7.28
CA ALA A 92 23.88 -7.95 -8.32
C ALA A 92 24.53 -7.23 -9.52
N VAL A 93 23.96 -6.10 -9.94
CA VAL A 93 24.56 -5.28 -11.02
C VAL A 93 25.88 -4.66 -10.59
N GLU A 94 25.95 -4.10 -9.38
CA GLU A 94 27.17 -3.46 -8.85
C GLU A 94 28.32 -4.47 -8.65
N GLN A 95 27.99 -5.66 -8.17
CA GLN A 95 28.96 -6.74 -7.92
C GLN A 95 29.31 -7.54 -9.18
N HIS A 96 28.65 -7.24 -10.31
CA HIS A 96 28.74 -8.02 -11.54
C HIS A 96 28.41 -9.51 -11.30
N ASP A 97 27.50 -9.80 -10.36
CA ASP A 97 27.08 -11.15 -10.03
C ASP A 97 25.91 -11.57 -10.93
N GLN A 98 26.25 -12.39 -11.92
CA GLN A 98 25.31 -12.87 -12.91
C GLN A 98 24.26 -13.83 -12.34
N GLN A 99 24.65 -14.68 -11.38
CA GLN A 99 23.73 -15.66 -10.79
C GLN A 99 22.72 -14.96 -9.89
N GLN A 100 23.20 -14.03 -9.06
CA GLN A 100 22.35 -13.20 -8.22
C GLN A 100 21.42 -12.34 -9.08
N LEU A 101 21.92 -11.77 -10.19
CA LEU A 101 21.11 -10.98 -11.10
C LEU A 101 19.96 -11.80 -11.71
N GLN A 102 20.24 -13.03 -12.16
CA GLN A 102 19.23 -13.92 -12.71
C GLN A 102 18.20 -14.34 -11.65
N HIS A 103 18.64 -14.66 -10.44
CA HIS A 103 17.74 -14.99 -9.33
C HIS A 103 16.83 -13.81 -8.97
N ALA A 104 17.39 -12.61 -8.81
CA ALA A 104 16.64 -11.42 -8.47
C ALA A 104 15.67 -11.01 -9.61
N ALA A 105 16.07 -11.16 -10.87
CA ALA A 105 15.17 -10.93 -12.02
C ALA A 105 13.99 -11.91 -12.03
N THR A 106 14.26 -13.19 -11.74
CA THR A 106 13.22 -14.23 -11.66
C THR A 106 12.27 -13.96 -10.50
N ALA A 107 12.80 -13.59 -9.33
CA ALA A 107 12.02 -13.21 -8.17
C ALA A 107 11.12 -12.00 -8.48
N LEU A 108 11.67 -10.96 -9.12
CA LEU A 108 10.93 -9.77 -9.52
C LEU A 108 9.77 -10.13 -10.47
N GLN A 109 10.03 -10.95 -11.48
CA GLN A 109 8.99 -11.40 -12.42
C GLN A 109 7.86 -12.16 -11.70
N GLN A 110 8.20 -13.05 -10.76
CA GLN A 110 7.23 -13.80 -9.98
C GLN A 110 6.40 -12.90 -9.07
N GLN A 111 7.04 -11.97 -8.37
CA GLN A 111 6.37 -11.00 -7.49
C GLN A 111 5.43 -10.10 -8.27
N LEU A 112 5.85 -9.56 -9.41
CA LEU A 112 5.01 -8.73 -10.27
C LEU A 112 3.81 -9.52 -10.83
N THR A 113 4.00 -10.79 -11.19
CA THR A 113 2.92 -11.67 -11.64
C THR A 113 1.94 -11.99 -10.49
N GLY A 114 2.46 -12.26 -9.29
CA GLY A 114 1.67 -12.46 -8.08
C GLY A 114 0.90 -11.20 -7.70
N PHE A 115 1.52 -10.03 -7.81
CA PHE A 115 0.89 -8.74 -7.56
C PHE A 115 -0.28 -8.50 -8.52
N ASN A 116 -0.11 -8.77 -9.82
CA ASN A 116 -1.22 -8.72 -10.78
C ASN A 116 -2.36 -9.67 -10.41
N SER A 117 -2.04 -10.89 -9.95
CA SER A 117 -3.04 -11.86 -9.53
C SER A 117 -3.79 -11.39 -8.28
N ALA A 118 -3.09 -10.82 -7.30
CA ALA A 118 -3.68 -10.26 -6.09
C ALA A 118 -4.60 -9.07 -6.41
N LEU A 119 -4.16 -8.15 -7.27
CA LEU A 119 -4.94 -7.01 -7.72
C LEU A 119 -6.22 -7.46 -8.45
N ASN A 120 -6.12 -8.39 -9.39
CA ASN A 120 -7.28 -8.94 -10.09
C ASN A 120 -8.27 -9.68 -9.16
N GLY A 121 -7.79 -10.21 -8.03
CA GLY A 121 -8.61 -10.86 -7.00
C GLY A 121 -9.33 -9.89 -6.04
N LEU A 122 -9.15 -8.58 -6.17
CA LEU A 122 -9.81 -7.59 -5.32
C LEU A 122 -11.29 -7.42 -5.70
N ASN A 123 -12.15 -7.33 -4.68
CA ASN A 123 -13.59 -7.08 -4.84
C ASN A 123 -13.94 -5.69 -4.30
N LEU A 124 -13.47 -4.66 -5.02
CA LEU A 124 -13.62 -3.26 -4.65
C LEU A 124 -15.03 -2.77 -4.99
N LYS A 125 -15.63 -1.93 -4.13
CA LYS A 125 -16.95 -1.33 -4.36
C LYS A 125 -16.89 0.09 -4.89
N THR A 126 -15.76 0.76 -4.72
CA THR A 126 -15.57 2.16 -5.08
C THR A 126 -14.87 2.28 -6.42
N GLN A 127 -15.32 3.22 -7.25
CA GLN A 127 -14.74 3.42 -8.58
C GLN A 127 -13.33 3.98 -8.47
N GLU A 128 -13.10 4.87 -7.51
CA GLU A 128 -11.81 5.53 -7.28
C GLU A 128 -10.71 4.51 -7.00
N ILE A 129 -10.98 3.50 -6.17
CA ILE A 129 -10.00 2.45 -5.86
C ILE A 129 -9.88 1.45 -7.01
N ASN A 130 -10.97 1.19 -7.76
CA ASN A 130 -10.89 0.43 -9.00
C ASN A 130 -9.97 1.12 -10.03
N ASP A 131 -10.07 2.43 -10.22
CA ASP A 131 -9.21 3.18 -11.14
C ASP A 131 -7.74 3.12 -10.74
N ILE A 132 -7.45 3.15 -9.42
CA ILE A 132 -6.10 2.94 -8.89
C ILE A 132 -5.61 1.52 -9.20
N ARG A 133 -6.45 0.50 -8.97
CA ARG A 133 -6.14 -0.90 -9.31
C ARG A 133 -5.79 -1.05 -10.79
N GLU A 134 -6.57 -0.47 -11.69
CA GLU A 134 -6.31 -0.55 -13.14
C GLU A 134 -4.98 0.14 -13.52
N LYS A 135 -4.67 1.29 -12.91
CA LYS A 135 -3.37 1.97 -13.10
C LYS A 135 -2.21 1.12 -12.59
N LEU A 136 -2.37 0.48 -11.43
CA LEU A 136 -1.39 -0.44 -10.87
C LEU A 136 -1.15 -1.65 -11.79
N LEU A 137 -2.22 -2.29 -12.27
CA LEU A 137 -2.14 -3.40 -13.22
C LEU A 137 -1.39 -3.00 -14.50
N SER A 138 -1.73 -1.83 -15.06
CA SER A 138 -1.08 -1.31 -16.27
C SER A 138 0.41 -1.03 -16.06
N ALA A 139 0.76 -0.33 -14.98
CA ALA A 139 2.16 -0.05 -14.65
C ALA A 139 2.95 -1.35 -14.38
N ASN A 140 2.35 -2.31 -13.68
CA ASN A 140 2.97 -3.60 -13.41
C ASN A 140 3.21 -4.38 -14.70
N GLN A 141 2.22 -4.39 -15.60
CA GLN A 141 2.34 -5.02 -16.91
C GLN A 141 3.44 -4.38 -17.78
N GLN A 142 3.64 -3.07 -17.67
CA GLN A 142 4.73 -2.37 -18.35
C GLN A 142 6.11 -2.84 -17.86
N VAL A 143 6.27 -3.04 -16.54
CA VAL A 143 7.53 -3.57 -15.97
C VAL A 143 7.76 -5.02 -16.41
N LEU A 144 6.73 -5.86 -16.33
CA LEU A 144 6.78 -7.25 -16.80
C LEU A 144 7.11 -7.37 -18.30
N ALA A 145 6.67 -6.40 -19.12
CA ALA A 145 6.95 -6.37 -20.54
C ALA A 145 8.39 -5.90 -20.86
N SER A 146 9.16 -5.43 -19.87
CA SER A 146 10.53 -4.98 -20.10
C SER A 146 11.42 -6.12 -20.63
N PRO A 147 12.40 -5.84 -21.51
CA PRO A 147 13.33 -6.85 -22.02
C PRO A 147 14.04 -7.64 -20.93
N PHE A 148 14.28 -6.99 -19.78
CA PHE A 148 14.92 -7.57 -18.62
C PHE A 148 14.11 -8.73 -17.99
N LEU A 149 12.78 -8.60 -17.95
CA LEU A 149 11.91 -9.58 -17.26
C LEU A 149 11.15 -10.51 -18.20
N ASN A 150 11.05 -10.17 -19.48
CA ASN A 150 10.28 -10.96 -20.45
C ASN A 150 11.11 -12.06 -21.15
N GLY A 151 12.33 -12.33 -20.67
CA GLY A 151 13.22 -13.38 -21.20
C GLY A 151 14.01 -12.98 -22.45
N GLN A 152 14.00 -11.71 -22.85
CA GLN A 152 14.79 -11.21 -23.98
C GLN A 152 16.25 -10.88 -23.60
N VAL A 153 16.58 -10.85 -22.31
CA VAL A 153 17.96 -10.73 -21.82
C VAL A 153 18.54 -12.13 -21.58
N ASP A 154 19.61 -12.46 -22.29
CA ASP A 154 20.44 -13.61 -21.97
C ASP A 154 21.37 -13.26 -20.80
N PHE A 155 21.03 -13.78 -19.63
CA PHE A 155 21.81 -13.55 -18.42
C PHE A 155 23.25 -14.11 -18.53
N SER A 156 23.54 -15.06 -19.43
CA SER A 156 24.88 -15.63 -19.64
C SER A 156 25.87 -14.73 -20.38
N GLN A 157 25.38 -13.68 -21.03
CA GLN A 157 26.20 -12.72 -21.79
C GLN A 157 25.88 -11.27 -21.43
N VAL A 158 25.62 -11.03 -20.14
CA VAL A 158 25.17 -9.73 -19.64
C VAL A 158 26.23 -8.65 -19.86
N ASP A 159 25.85 -7.63 -20.63
CA ASP A 159 26.53 -6.33 -20.62
C ASP A 159 26.06 -5.56 -19.38
N PHE A 160 26.84 -5.65 -18.30
CA PHE A 160 26.49 -5.01 -17.02
C PHE A 160 26.34 -3.49 -17.13
N LYS A 161 27.02 -2.86 -18.09
CA LYS A 161 26.89 -1.42 -18.33
C LYS A 161 25.52 -1.08 -18.93
N LYS A 162 25.03 -1.88 -19.88
CA LYS A 162 23.65 -1.75 -20.39
C LYS A 162 22.63 -2.10 -19.31
N MET A 163 22.91 -3.10 -18.49
CA MET A 163 22.05 -3.48 -17.36
C MET A 163 21.90 -2.37 -16.34
N GLN A 164 22.98 -1.67 -16.00
CA GLN A 164 22.92 -0.55 -15.06
C GLN A 164 22.03 0.59 -15.59
N GLN A 165 22.04 0.83 -16.90
CA GLN A 165 21.13 1.80 -17.53
C GLN A 165 19.67 1.35 -17.47
N GLN A 166 19.40 0.07 -17.76
CA GLN A 166 18.05 -0.49 -17.69
C GLN A 166 17.53 -0.57 -16.24
N MET A 167 18.42 -0.72 -15.26
CA MET A 167 18.07 -0.79 -13.85
C MET A 167 17.45 0.52 -13.35
N GLY A 168 17.92 1.67 -13.82
CA GLY A 168 17.32 2.97 -13.47
C GLY A 168 15.84 3.06 -13.88
N THR A 169 15.47 2.50 -15.03
CA THR A 169 14.06 2.42 -15.45
C THR A 169 13.26 1.50 -14.54
N ILE A 170 13.78 0.32 -14.22
CA ILE A 170 13.09 -0.66 -13.36
C ILE A 170 12.88 -0.08 -11.95
N GLN A 171 13.88 0.60 -11.39
CA GLN A 171 13.79 1.30 -10.10
C GLN A 171 12.71 2.38 -10.10
N SER A 172 12.68 3.22 -11.13
CA SER A 172 11.68 4.28 -11.23
C SER A 172 10.26 3.71 -11.31
N GLU A 173 10.05 2.64 -12.08
CA GLU A 173 8.73 2.02 -12.19
C GLU A 173 8.32 1.28 -10.92
N MET A 174 9.25 0.62 -10.22
CA MET A 174 8.96 0.01 -8.91
C MET A 174 8.61 1.08 -7.86
N LEU A 175 9.31 2.21 -7.84
CA LEU A 175 8.98 3.33 -6.96
C LEU A 175 7.58 3.89 -7.28
N LYS A 176 7.25 4.01 -8.56
CA LYS A 176 5.92 4.44 -9.01
C LYS A 176 4.84 3.46 -8.55
N LEU A 177 5.05 2.14 -8.68
CA LEU A 177 4.14 1.12 -8.16
C LEU A 177 3.94 1.26 -6.64
N ALA A 178 5.03 1.41 -5.89
CA ALA A 178 4.97 1.61 -4.44
C ALA A 178 4.21 2.90 -4.08
N SER A 179 4.46 4.01 -4.76
CA SER A 179 3.79 5.30 -4.50
C SER A 179 2.28 5.26 -4.74
N MET A 180 1.80 4.45 -5.68
CA MET A 180 0.37 4.29 -5.95
C MET A 180 -0.34 3.45 -4.87
N MET A 181 0.40 2.63 -4.13
CA MET A 181 -0.11 1.80 -3.04
C MET A 181 -0.13 2.52 -1.69
N ILE A 182 0.67 3.57 -1.53
CA ILE A 182 0.64 4.44 -0.34
C ILE A 182 -0.64 5.28 -0.43
N PRO A 183 -1.50 5.28 0.61
CA PRO A 183 -2.68 6.13 0.62
C PRO A 183 -2.25 7.59 0.44
N GLN A 184 -2.51 8.17 -0.73
CA GLN A 184 -2.44 9.61 -0.88
C GLN A 184 -3.56 10.16 0.00
N GLN A 185 -3.21 10.70 1.16
CA GLN A 185 -4.14 11.54 1.89
C GLN A 185 -4.64 12.58 0.89
N ALA A 186 -5.94 12.56 0.60
CA ALA A 186 -6.55 13.53 -0.28
C ALA A 186 -6.13 14.91 0.24
N GLU A 187 -5.26 15.60 -0.51
CA GLU A 187 -5.00 17.00 -0.27
C GLU A 187 -6.37 17.68 -0.41
N ASN A 188 -6.96 18.01 0.74
CA ASN A 188 -8.19 18.79 0.77
C ASN A 188 -7.84 20.12 0.15
N ASP A 189 -8.35 20.28 -1.07
CA ASP A 189 -8.41 21.49 -1.85
C ASP A 189 -8.90 22.65 -0.94
N SER A 190 -7.94 23.35 -0.34
CA SER A 190 -8.18 24.57 0.41
C SER A 190 -8.18 25.73 -0.57
N SER A 191 -9.14 25.68 -1.50
CA SER A 191 -9.36 26.68 -2.53
C SER A 191 -10.78 27.22 -2.40
N ASN A 192 -11.10 27.90 -1.29
CA ASN A 192 -12.09 29.00 -1.26
C ASN A 192 -12.27 29.60 0.14
N ALA A 193 -11.63 30.75 0.36
CA ALA A 193 -12.06 31.92 1.13
C ALA A 193 -10.88 32.89 1.04
N ASP A 194 -10.93 34.06 0.42
CA ASP A 194 -11.98 35.07 0.55
C ASP A 194 -11.87 36.04 -0.64
N GLN A 195 -12.98 36.23 -1.36
CA GLN A 195 -13.28 37.46 -2.09
C GLN A 195 -14.30 38.20 -1.21
N SER A 196 -13.89 39.31 -0.61
CA SER A 196 -14.73 40.47 -0.24
C SER A 196 -13.86 41.66 0.13
#